data_AF-A0A4R4ZRH8-F1
#
_entry.id   AF-A0A4R4ZRH8-F1
#
_cell.length_a   1.000
_cell.length_b   1.000
_cell.length_c   1.000
_cell.angle_alpha   90.00
_cell.angle_beta   90.00
_cell.angle_gamma   90.00
#
_symmetry.space_group_name_H-M   'P 1'
#
loop_
_entity.id
_entity.type
_entity.pdbx_description
1 polymer ?
#
loop_
_entity_poly.entity_id
_entity_poly.type
_entity_poly.pdbx_seq_one_letter_code
_entity_poly.pdbx_strand_id
1 'polypeptide(L)'
;MAKNLIKYGVRYGPLVVEAVKHGREPAQQAVQAAYARRTGRKKALEHALTVRDGSLLKVIKDGQAVFFVFSGDAIVTTYPPVPQATYPELLRHADLDKRESAAELAAARAARRPRIGARLPKVIRRK
;
A
#
# COMPACT_ATOMS: atom_id res chain seq x y z
N MET A 1 34.86 11.44 -24.50
CA MET A 1 34.38 11.33 -23.10
C MET A 1 33.68 10.00 -22.74
N ALA A 2 33.80 8.92 -23.52
CA ALA A 2 33.14 7.62 -23.22
C ALA A 2 34.07 6.50 -22.70
N LYS A 3 35.40 6.63 -22.87
CA LYS A 3 36.36 5.56 -22.55
C LYS A 3 36.60 5.34 -21.05
N ASN A 4 36.28 6.32 -20.20
CA ASN A 4 36.51 6.21 -18.75
C ASN A 4 35.34 5.57 -17.99
N LEU A 5 34.10 5.63 -18.49
CA LEU A 5 32.93 5.02 -17.84
C LEU A 5 32.98 3.48 -17.82
N ILE A 6 33.52 2.89 -18.89
CA ILE A 6 33.65 1.43 -19.05
C ILE A 6 34.64 0.86 -18.00
N LYS A 7 35.70 1.60 -17.67
CA LYS A 7 36.70 1.19 -16.66
C LYS A 7 36.13 1.16 -15.23
N TYR A 8 35.15 2.00 -14.92
CA TYR A 8 34.51 2.03 -13.59
C TYR A 8 33.48 0.91 -13.42
N GLY A 9 32.74 0.54 -14.47
CA GLY A 9 31.77 -0.56 -14.42
C GLY A 9 32.39 -1.93 -14.10
N VAL A 10 33.62 -2.18 -14.54
CA VAL A 10 34.33 -3.46 -14.30
C VAL A 10 34.89 -3.57 -12.87
N ARG A 11 35.29 -2.45 -12.26
CA ARG A 11 35.86 -2.46 -10.90
C ARG A 11 34.82 -2.55 -9.79
N TYR A 12 33.62 -2.00 -10.00
CA TYR A 12 32.55 -2.00 -9.00
C TYR A 12 31.41 -2.98 -9.30
N GLY A 13 31.38 -3.56 -10.49
CA GLY A 13 30.36 -4.57 -10.87
C GLY A 13 30.29 -5.78 -9.91
N PRO A 14 31.42 -6.42 -9.55
CA PRO A 14 31.37 -7.66 -8.74
C PRO A 14 30.85 -7.45 -7.31
N LEU A 15 31.31 -6.40 -6.62
CA LEU A 15 30.92 -6.11 -5.23
C LEU A 15 29.45 -5.75 -5.09
N VAL A 16 28.89 -5.05 -6.09
CA VAL A 16 27.45 -4.72 -6.12
C VAL A 16 26.63 -5.97 -6.39
N VAL A 17 27.10 -6.88 -7.24
CA VAL A 17 26.40 -8.14 -7.56
C VAL A 17 26.36 -9.08 -6.36
N GLU A 18 27.41 -9.15 -5.55
CA GLU A 18 27.44 -9.98 -4.34
C GLU A 18 26.56 -9.41 -3.22
N ALA A 19 26.57 -8.09 -3.01
CA ALA A 19 25.66 -7.42 -2.07
C ALA A 19 24.18 -7.59 -2.47
N VAL A 20 23.88 -7.56 -3.77
CA VAL A 20 22.52 -7.82 -4.31
C VAL A 20 22.14 -9.31 -4.17
N LYS A 21 23.09 -10.23 -4.32
CA LYS A 21 22.83 -11.68 -4.17
C LYS A 21 22.51 -12.07 -2.72
N HIS A 22 23.20 -11.50 -1.74
CA HIS A 22 22.97 -11.78 -0.32
C HIS A 22 21.84 -10.93 0.31
N GLY A 23 21.53 -9.75 -0.23
CA GLY A 23 20.44 -8.88 0.23
C GLY A 23 19.07 -9.17 -0.41
N ARG A 24 18.98 -10.17 -1.30
CA ARG A 24 17.78 -10.45 -2.10
C ARG A 24 16.60 -10.90 -1.26
N GLU A 25 16.83 -11.78 -0.29
CA GLU A 25 15.76 -12.31 0.56
C GLU A 25 15.08 -11.23 1.41
N PRO A 26 15.79 -10.37 2.18
CA PRO A 26 15.15 -9.31 2.95
C PRO A 26 14.53 -8.22 2.06
N ALA A 27 15.18 -7.89 0.94
CA ALA A 27 14.61 -6.92 0.00
C ALA A 27 13.31 -7.42 -0.64
N GLN A 28 13.24 -8.70 -1.00
CA GLN A 28 12.02 -9.32 -1.52
C GLN A 28 10.92 -9.37 -0.47
N GLN A 29 11.24 -9.71 0.79
CA GLN A 29 10.27 -9.70 1.89
C GLN A 29 9.68 -8.30 2.12
N ALA A 30 10.52 -7.26 2.13
CA ALA A 30 10.07 -5.88 2.28
C ALA A 30 9.15 -5.44 1.13
N VAL A 31 9.48 -5.80 -0.12
CA VAL A 31 8.65 -5.52 -1.29
C VAL A 31 7.32 -6.26 -1.22
N GLN A 32 7.34 -7.54 -0.83
CA GLN A 32 6.13 -8.34 -0.65
C GLN A 32 5.24 -7.79 0.46
N ALA A 33 5.80 -7.39 1.60
CA ALA A 33 5.07 -6.76 2.70
C ALA A 33 4.45 -5.42 2.28
N ALA A 34 5.20 -4.59 1.54
CA ALA A 34 4.69 -3.33 1.00
C ALA A 34 3.54 -3.57 0.00
N TYR A 35 3.67 -4.58 -0.85
CA TYR A 35 2.63 -4.97 -1.79
C TYR A 35 1.38 -5.49 -1.07
N ALA A 36 1.54 -6.40 -0.11
CA ALA A 36 0.46 -6.96 0.71
C ALA A 36 -0.28 -5.85 1.49
N ARG A 37 0.45 -4.89 2.05
CA ARG A 37 -0.15 -3.71 2.69
C ARG A 37 -0.98 -2.89 1.72
N ARG A 38 -0.48 -2.67 0.49
CA ARG A 38 -1.19 -1.87 -0.52
C ARG A 38 -2.46 -2.57 -1.02
N THR A 39 -2.38 -3.87 -1.29
CA THR A 39 -3.53 -4.67 -1.74
C THR A 39 -4.55 -4.84 -0.63
N GLY A 40 -4.10 -5.10 0.60
CA GLY A 40 -4.94 -5.16 1.80
C GLY A 40 -5.71 -3.86 2.02
N ARG A 41 -5.03 -2.70 1.97
CA ARG A 41 -5.70 -1.40 2.07
C ARG A 41 -6.74 -1.19 0.97
N LYS A 42 -6.41 -1.56 -0.28
CA LYS A 42 -7.33 -1.41 -1.41
C LYS A 42 -8.60 -2.22 -1.20
N LYS A 43 -8.48 -3.50 -0.84
CA LYS A 43 -9.61 -4.39 -0.57
C LYS A 43 -10.46 -3.91 0.61
N ALA A 44 -9.79 -3.50 1.70
CA ALA A 44 -10.46 -2.95 2.87
C ALA A 44 -11.27 -1.70 2.53
N LEU A 45 -10.70 -0.78 1.75
CA LEU A 45 -11.39 0.43 1.33
C LEU A 45 -12.57 0.11 0.39
N GLU A 46 -12.39 -0.80 -0.57
CA GLU A 46 -13.47 -1.24 -1.46
C GLU A 46 -14.64 -1.84 -0.68
N HIS A 47 -14.36 -2.65 0.34
CA HIS A 47 -15.40 -3.20 1.21
C HIS A 47 -16.01 -2.15 2.16
N ALA A 48 -15.20 -1.25 2.71
CA ALA A 48 -15.67 -0.17 3.55
C ALA A 48 -16.63 0.79 2.80
N LEU A 49 -16.47 0.93 1.48
CA LEU A 49 -17.38 1.71 0.64
C LEU A 49 -18.74 1.04 0.40
N THR A 50 -18.85 -0.28 0.56
CA THR A 50 -20.11 -1.01 0.35
C THR A 50 -20.93 -1.16 1.62
N VAL A 51 -20.33 -0.93 2.79
CA VAL A 51 -21.03 -0.98 4.09
C VAL A 51 -21.55 0.40 4.48
N ARG A 52 -22.63 0.42 5.26
CA ARG A 52 -23.23 1.64 5.78
C ARG A 52 -22.31 2.26 6.84
N ASP A 53 -22.12 3.58 6.78
CA ASP A 53 -21.27 4.34 7.72
C ASP A 53 -19.87 3.70 7.85
N GLY A 54 -19.32 3.32 6.69
CA GLY A 54 -18.08 2.56 6.58
C GLY A 54 -16.85 3.36 6.99
N SER A 55 -16.06 2.78 7.90
CA SER A 55 -14.77 3.35 8.31
C SER A 55 -13.68 2.29 8.40
N LEU A 56 -12.43 2.75 8.39
CA LEU A 56 -11.26 1.90 8.28
C LEU A 56 -10.23 2.28 9.36
N LEU A 57 -9.76 1.29 10.10
CA LEU A 57 -8.68 1.46 11.07
C LEU A 57 -7.49 0.60 10.66
N LYS A 58 -6.31 1.22 10.58
CA LYS A 58 -5.06 0.49 10.34
C LYS A 58 -4.39 0.20 11.67
N VAL A 59 -4.26 -1.08 11.98
CA VAL A 59 -3.46 -1.59 13.10
C VAL A 59 -2.20 -2.23 12.55
N ILE A 60 -1.07 -2.08 13.23
CA ILE A 60 0.17 -2.78 12.89
C ILE A 60 0.49 -3.73 14.04
N LYS A 61 0.66 -5.00 13.72
CA LYS A 61 1.07 -6.04 14.66
C LYS A 61 2.18 -6.85 14.01
N ASP A 62 3.30 -7.01 14.73
CA ASP A 62 4.46 -7.81 14.30
C ASP A 62 4.96 -7.46 12.87
N GLY A 63 4.95 -6.16 12.53
CA GLY A 63 5.37 -5.65 11.21
C GLY A 63 4.32 -5.79 10.10
N GLN A 64 3.18 -6.44 10.36
CA GLN A 64 2.08 -6.61 9.42
C GLN A 64 0.99 -5.57 9.65
N ALA A 65 0.52 -4.95 8.56
CA ALA A 65 -0.62 -4.04 8.61
C ALA A 65 -1.93 -4.82 8.46
N VAL A 66 -2.79 -4.74 9.48
CA VAL A 66 -4.16 -5.26 9.48
C VAL A 66 -5.12 -4.08 9.40
N PHE A 67 -5.99 -4.10 8.40
CA PHE A 67 -7.00 -3.09 8.16
C PHE A 67 -8.35 -3.60 8.64
N PHE A 68 -8.86 -3.04 9.73
CA PHE A 68 -10.21 -3.30 10.23
C PHE A 68 -11.20 -2.46 9.44
N VAL A 69 -12.28 -3.09 8.99
CA VAL A 69 -13.42 -2.43 8.35
C VAL A 69 -14.57 -2.42 9.34
N PHE A 70 -15.12 -1.23 9.58
CA PHE A 70 -16.22 -1.01 10.49
C PHE A 70 -17.47 -0.57 9.74
N SER A 71 -18.62 -0.84 10.33
CA SER A 71 -19.93 -0.28 9.99
C SER A 71 -20.45 0.41 11.25
N GLY A 72 -20.33 1.75 11.33
CA GLY A 72 -20.45 2.46 12.60
C GLY A 72 -19.44 1.94 13.63
N ASP A 73 -19.92 1.34 14.72
CA ASP A 73 -19.07 0.77 15.79
C ASP A 73 -18.87 -0.75 15.70
N ALA A 74 -19.55 -1.42 14.77
CA ALA A 74 -19.39 -2.86 14.58
C ALA A 74 -18.21 -3.17 13.65
N ILE A 75 -17.36 -4.12 14.05
CA ILE A 75 -16.31 -4.66 13.19
C ILE A 75 -16.95 -5.63 12.21
N VAL A 76 -16.83 -5.36 10.90
CA VAL A 76 -17.38 -6.21 9.85
C VAL A 76 -16.34 -7.27 9.44
N THR A 77 -15.11 -6.85 9.16
CA THR A 77 -14.04 -7.75 8.73
C THR A 77 -12.66 -7.10 8.82
N THR A 78 -11.62 -7.89 8.53
CA THR A 78 -10.23 -7.44 8.51
C THR A 78 -9.53 -7.84 7.21
N TYR A 79 -8.59 -7.01 6.76
CA TYR A 79 -7.69 -7.34 5.66
C TYR A 79 -6.23 -7.16 6.07
N PRO A 80 -5.40 -8.21 6.03
CA PRO A 80 -5.77 -9.60 5.71
C PRO A 80 -6.74 -10.20 6.75
N PRO A 81 -7.44 -11.31 6.42
CA PRO A 81 -8.32 -11.98 7.37
C PRO A 81 -7.51 -12.48 8.58
N VAL A 82 -7.94 -12.11 9.78
CA VAL A 82 -7.37 -12.63 11.04
C VAL A 82 -8.50 -13.21 11.89
N PRO A 83 -8.22 -14.22 12.74
CA PRO A 83 -9.24 -14.83 13.58
C PRO A 83 -9.91 -13.82 14.50
N GLN A 84 -11.24 -13.88 14.67
CA GLN A 84 -11.98 -12.94 15.52
C GLN A 84 -11.51 -12.96 16.98
N ALA A 85 -11.03 -14.10 17.46
CA ALA A 85 -10.49 -14.25 18.81
C ALA A 85 -9.30 -13.33 19.10
N THR A 86 -8.57 -12.85 18.08
CA THR A 86 -7.42 -11.95 18.26
C THR A 86 -7.80 -10.47 18.22
N TYR A 87 -9.05 -10.12 17.91
CA TYR A 87 -9.47 -8.72 17.78
C TYR A 87 -9.28 -7.91 19.07
N PRO A 88 -9.62 -8.42 20.27
CA PRO A 88 -9.40 -7.67 21.51
C PRO A 88 -7.93 -7.36 21.76
N GLU A 89 -7.02 -8.28 21.43
CA GLU A 89 -5.58 -8.05 21.56
C GLU A 89 -5.09 -6.99 20.57
N LEU A 90 -5.51 -7.09 19.31
CA LEU A 90 -5.13 -6.16 18.24
C LEU A 90 -5.64 -4.73 18.50
N LEU A 91 -6.83 -4.60 19.09
CA LEU A 91 -7.45 -3.31 19.35
C LEU A 91 -7.14 -2.74 20.75
N ARG A 92 -6.49 -3.52 21.63
CA ARG A 92 -6.23 -3.14 23.03
C ARG A 92 -5.57 -1.78 23.23
N HIS A 93 -4.69 -1.42 22.30
CA HIS A 93 -3.93 -0.17 22.32
C HIS A 93 -4.21 0.69 21.08
N ALA A 94 -5.21 0.30 20.28
CA ALA A 94 -5.59 1.05 19.10
C ALA A 94 -6.54 2.17 19.49
N ASP A 95 -6.24 3.37 19.04
CA ASP A 95 -7.14 4.51 19.16
C ASP A 95 -8.23 4.40 18.09
N LEU A 96 -9.47 4.18 18.53
CA LEU A 96 -10.61 3.99 17.63
C LEU A 96 -11.07 5.31 16.99
N ASP A 97 -10.70 6.47 17.53
CA ASP A 97 -11.09 7.77 16.97
C ASP A 97 -10.25 8.11 15.74
N LYS A 98 -9.12 7.40 15.53
CA LYS A 98 -8.30 7.50 14.32
C LYS A 98 -8.83 6.68 13.15
N ARG A 99 -10.08 6.21 13.22
CA ARG A 99 -10.79 5.60 12.11
C ARG A 99 -10.92 6.62 10.97
N GLU A 100 -10.48 6.24 9.78
CA GLU A 100 -10.65 7.05 8.57
C GLU A 100 -11.98 6.67 7.92
N SER A 101 -12.83 7.65 7.59
CA SER A 101 -14.08 7.33 6.87
C SER A 101 -13.78 6.85 5.44
N ALA A 102 -14.54 5.86 4.97
CA ALA A 102 -14.34 5.31 3.63
C ALA A 102 -14.60 6.35 2.54
N ALA A 103 -15.60 7.21 2.76
CA ALA A 103 -15.97 8.28 1.84
C ALA A 103 -14.86 9.32 1.68
N GLU A 104 -14.29 9.81 2.78
CA GLU A 104 -13.17 10.77 2.73
C GLU A 104 -11.92 10.16 2.09
N LEU A 105 -11.62 8.90 2.43
CA LEU A 105 -10.50 8.18 1.82
C LEU A 105 -10.67 8.03 0.30
N ALA A 106 -11.88 7.73 -0.16
CA ALA A 106 -12.19 7.63 -1.58
C ALA A 106 -12.09 8.99 -2.28
N ALA A 107 -12.62 10.06 -1.66
CA ALA A 107 -12.51 11.42 -2.17
C ALA A 107 -11.05 11.88 -2.28
N ALA A 108 -10.25 11.66 -1.23
CA ALA A 108 -8.82 11.97 -1.22
C ALA A 108 -8.06 11.17 -2.30
N ARG A 109 -8.44 9.90 -2.52
CA ARG A 109 -7.86 9.08 -3.59
C ARG A 109 -8.23 9.60 -4.98
N ALA A 110 -9.48 10.03 -5.19
CA ALA A 110 -9.93 10.62 -6.44
C ALA A 110 -9.19 11.94 -6.72
N ALA A 111 -8.98 12.78 -5.71
CA ALA A 111 -8.24 14.03 -5.82
C ALA A 111 -6.75 13.82 -6.17
N ARG A 112 -6.13 12.76 -5.63
CA ARG A 112 -4.73 12.39 -5.92
C ARG A 112 -4.53 11.74 -7.29
N ARG A 113 -5.59 11.30 -7.97
CA ARG A 113 -5.46 10.65 -9.28
C ARG A 113 -5.06 11.73 -10.29
N PRO A 114 -3.89 11.62 -10.94
CA PRO A 114 -3.49 12.60 -11.94
C PRO A 114 -4.54 12.63 -13.04
N ARG A 115 -5.05 13.83 -13.37
CA ARG A 115 -5.96 14.04 -14.50
C ARG A 115 -5.15 13.89 -15.79
N ILE A 116 -4.94 12.64 -16.22
CA ILE A 116 -4.15 12.30 -17.42
C ILE A 116 -4.70 13.03 -18.67
N GLY A 117 -6.01 13.27 -18.73
CA GLY A 117 -6.65 13.96 -19.86
C GLY A 117 -6.25 15.43 -20.07
N ALA A 118 -5.67 16.11 -19.07
CA ALA A 118 -5.24 17.50 -19.23
C ALA A 118 -3.92 17.66 -20.02
N ARG A 119 -3.17 16.57 -20.22
CA ARG A 119 -1.84 16.59 -20.87
C ARG A 119 -1.78 15.76 -22.15
N LEU A 120 -2.90 15.23 -22.63
CA LEU A 120 -2.90 14.51 -23.91
C LEU A 120 -2.77 15.53 -25.05
N PRO A 121 -1.78 15.38 -25.97
CA PRO A 121 -1.69 16.25 -27.14
C PRO A 121 -2.97 16.07 -27.98
N LYS A 122 -3.61 17.20 -28.34
CA LYS A 122 -4.77 17.18 -29.24
C LYS A 122 -4.30 16.62 -30.59
N VAL A 123 -4.70 15.39 -30.90
CA VAL A 123 -4.47 14.80 -32.23
C VAL A 123 -5.36 15.55 -33.21
N ILE A 124 -4.79 16.54 -33.90
CA ILE A 124 -5.45 17.23 -35.01
C ILE A 124 -5.51 16.24 -36.17
N ARG A 125 -6.68 15.62 -36.39
CA ARG A 125 -6.91 14.84 -37.61
C ARG A 125 -6.98 15.82 -38.79
N ARG A 126 -5.99 15.77 -39.69
CA ARG A 126 -6.08 16.43 -40.99
C ARG A 126 -7.05 15.63 -41.87
N LYS A 127 -7.99 16.33 -42.49
CA LYS A 127 -8.87 15.83 -43.56
C LYS A 127 -8.11 15.80 -44.88
#